data_AF-A0A5A7MT55-F1
#
_entry.id   AF-A0A5A7MT55-F1
#
_cell.length_a   1.000
_cell.length_b   1.000
_cell.length_c   1.000
_cell.angle_alpha   90.00
_cell.angle_beta   90.00
_cell.angle_gamma   90.00
#
_symmetry.space_group_name_H-M   'P 1'
#
loop_
_entity.id
_entity.type
_entity.pdbx_description
1 polymer ?
#
loop_
_entity_poly.entity_id
_entity_poly.type
_entity_poly.pdbx_seq_one_letter_code
_entity_poly.pdbx_strand_id
1 'polypeptide(L)'
;MRTLISYMSALCALLGFWTQGASARGTCSETPAKSWVEVVVHGVRSNEGNMRAQIYSDDPADFLKKGKQIIRVEAPSQKGITHLCVPLPHEGKYSLVVMHDRNANGRADFYTEGFGFSNNPRVSVSAPDHADTVFTALLGGKTLDVFLGYMLFGRLSPQDPQMNPGAGAQAVHESAAPVSSIQPTGTDINIREVKKN
;
A
#
# COMPACT_ATOMS: atom_id res chain seq x y z
N MET A 1 -49.17 44.78 39.95
CA MET A 1 -50.09 43.62 39.97
C MET A 1 -49.83 42.77 38.74
N ARG A 2 -49.63 41.45 38.95
CA ARG A 2 -49.82 40.31 38.01
C ARG A 2 -48.69 40.06 36.98
N THR A 3 -47.72 39.18 37.33
CA THR A 3 -47.55 37.73 36.97
C THR A 3 -46.81 37.55 35.64
N LEU A 4 -45.50 37.22 35.61
CA LEU A 4 -44.87 35.87 35.69
C LEU A 4 -45.52 34.82 34.77
N ILE A 5 -44.73 34.27 33.83
CA ILE A 5 -44.54 32.81 33.61
C ILE A 5 -43.27 32.62 32.77
N SER A 6 -42.29 31.99 33.40
CA SER A 6 -41.08 31.42 32.81
C SER A 6 -41.43 30.23 31.92
N TYR A 7 -40.82 30.13 30.73
CA TYR A 7 -40.68 28.85 30.03
C TYR A 7 -39.21 28.44 30.04
N MET A 8 -38.97 27.48 30.93
CA MET A 8 -37.75 26.72 31.08
C MET A 8 -37.80 25.53 30.09
N SER A 9 -36.61 25.15 29.62
CA SER A 9 -36.27 23.83 29.05
C SER A 9 -36.48 23.60 27.56
N ALA A 10 -35.38 23.59 26.81
CA ALA A 10 -34.98 22.40 26.07
C ALA A 10 -33.46 22.42 25.83
N LEU A 11 -32.78 21.54 26.58
CA LEU A 11 -31.43 21.05 26.33
C LEU A 11 -31.28 20.65 24.86
N CYS A 12 -30.24 21.13 24.20
CA CYS A 12 -29.55 20.33 23.19
C CYS A 12 -28.06 20.53 23.40
N ALA A 13 -27.48 19.68 24.27
CA ALA A 13 -26.04 19.57 24.40
C ALA A 13 -25.48 19.09 23.06
N LEU A 14 -24.99 20.03 22.25
CA LEU A 14 -24.17 19.75 21.09
C LEU A 14 -22.79 19.32 21.59
N LEU A 15 -22.72 18.09 22.12
CA LEU A 15 -21.47 17.36 22.16
C LEU A 15 -21.15 17.05 20.70
N GLY A 16 -20.29 17.87 20.11
CA GLY A 16 -19.65 17.58 18.83
C GLY A 16 -19.00 16.21 18.94
N PHE A 17 -19.70 15.21 18.41
CA PHE A 17 -19.11 13.93 18.05
C PHE A 17 -18.03 14.25 17.02
N TRP A 18 -16.80 14.40 17.47
CA TRP A 18 -15.64 14.26 16.60
C TRP A 18 -15.72 12.84 16.06
N THR A 19 -16.26 12.67 14.86
CA THR A 19 -16.12 11.45 14.09
C THR A 19 -14.63 11.24 13.89
N GLN A 20 -14.01 10.40 14.72
CA GLN A 20 -12.66 9.93 14.45
C GLN A 20 -12.74 9.15 13.13
N GLY A 21 -12.09 9.67 12.09
CA GLY A 21 -11.88 8.94 10.85
C GLY A 21 -11.07 7.69 11.16
N ALA A 22 -11.70 6.52 11.02
CA ALA A 22 -11.03 5.24 11.15
C ALA A 22 -10.10 5.02 9.94
N SER A 23 -8.83 4.72 10.21
CA SER A 23 -7.87 4.28 9.21
C SER A 23 -8.00 2.76 9.05
N ALA A 24 -8.60 2.29 7.96
CA ALA A 24 -8.67 0.86 7.67
C ALA A 24 -7.42 0.38 6.94
N ARG A 25 -6.71 -0.54 7.58
CA ARG A 25 -5.82 -1.48 6.89
C ARG A 25 -6.71 -2.58 6.29
N GLY A 26 -7.25 -2.36 5.10
CA GLY A 26 -8.02 -3.39 4.40
C GLY A 26 -7.14 -4.59 4.06
N THR A 27 -7.66 -5.80 4.27
CA THR A 27 -7.01 -7.03 3.79
C THR A 27 -7.43 -7.28 2.35
N CYS A 28 -6.57 -7.88 1.53
CA CYS A 28 -6.88 -8.07 0.11
C CYS A 28 -8.09 -8.99 -0.15
N SER A 29 -8.56 -9.70 0.88
CA SER A 29 -9.72 -10.59 0.86
C SER A 29 -11.06 -9.88 0.65
N GLU A 30 -11.14 -8.56 0.76
CA GLU A 30 -12.38 -7.78 0.54
C GLU A 30 -12.59 -7.39 -0.93
N THR A 31 -11.67 -7.76 -1.82
CA THR A 31 -11.74 -7.41 -3.24
C THR A 31 -12.78 -8.28 -3.96
N PRO A 32 -13.73 -7.70 -4.75
CA PRO A 32 -14.71 -8.48 -5.52
C PRO A 32 -14.09 -9.27 -6.69
N ALA A 33 -12.80 -9.07 -6.95
CA ALA A 33 -12.06 -9.76 -8.00
C ALA A 33 -11.79 -11.22 -7.62
N LYS A 34 -11.96 -12.14 -8.57
CA LYS A 34 -11.68 -13.56 -8.37
C LYS A 34 -10.19 -13.89 -8.32
N SER A 35 -9.33 -12.95 -8.71
CA SER A 35 -7.87 -13.04 -8.64
C SER A 35 -7.32 -11.70 -8.14
N TRP A 36 -6.35 -11.74 -7.22
CA TRP A 36 -5.69 -10.53 -6.70
C TRP A 36 -4.27 -10.82 -6.24
N VAL A 37 -3.50 -9.76 -6.06
CA VAL A 37 -2.15 -9.78 -5.49
C VAL A 37 -2.10 -8.94 -4.23
N GLU A 38 -1.65 -9.53 -3.13
CA GLU A 38 -1.17 -8.78 -1.96
C GLU A 38 0.30 -8.45 -2.18
N VAL A 39 0.62 -7.16 -2.29
CA VAL A 39 1.99 -6.69 -2.49
C VAL A 39 2.52 -6.18 -1.15
N VAL A 40 3.52 -6.86 -0.61
CA VAL A 40 4.25 -6.44 0.57
C VAL A 40 5.51 -5.72 0.10
N VAL A 41 5.48 -4.39 0.16
CA VAL A 41 6.58 -3.54 -0.31
C VAL A 41 7.54 -3.28 0.83
N HIS A 42 8.79 -3.72 0.65
CA HIS A 42 9.87 -3.57 1.60
C HIS A 42 10.82 -2.44 1.20
N GLY A 43 11.46 -1.83 2.20
CA GLY A 43 12.48 -0.80 1.98
C GLY A 43 11.91 0.58 1.67
N VAL A 44 10.71 0.89 2.14
CA VAL A 44 10.10 2.21 1.99
C VAL A 44 10.82 3.21 2.89
N ARG A 45 11.43 4.25 2.31
CA ARG A 45 12.37 5.12 3.04
C ARG A 45 11.72 6.21 3.91
N SER A 46 10.52 6.64 3.57
CA SER A 46 9.77 7.68 4.28
C SER A 46 8.26 7.47 4.13
N ASN A 47 7.47 8.18 4.95
CA ASN A 47 6.01 8.24 4.81
C ASN A 47 5.57 9.29 3.77
N GLU A 48 6.53 9.85 3.01
CA GLU A 48 6.24 10.93 2.05
C GLU A 48 5.60 10.35 0.79
N GLY A 49 4.63 11.08 0.26
CA GLY A 49 4.01 10.74 -1.00
C GLY A 49 3.25 9.41 -0.96
N ASN A 50 3.30 8.68 -2.08
CA ASN A 50 2.47 7.49 -2.28
C ASN A 50 3.26 6.29 -2.79
N MET A 51 2.81 5.10 -2.42
CA MET A 51 3.17 3.87 -3.08
C MET A 51 2.23 3.61 -4.24
N ARG A 52 2.79 3.35 -5.42
CA ARG A 52 2.06 3.01 -6.65
C ARG A 52 2.42 1.61 -7.08
N ALA A 53 1.43 0.73 -7.19
CA ALA A 53 1.53 -0.55 -7.87
C ALA A 53 0.90 -0.46 -9.27
N GLN A 54 1.56 -1.05 -10.27
CA GLN A 54 1.06 -1.13 -11.64
C GLN A 54 1.20 -2.54 -12.17
N ILE A 55 0.15 -3.03 -12.84
CA ILE A 55 0.16 -4.31 -13.54
C ILE A 55 0.27 -4.05 -15.04
N TYR A 56 1.13 -4.82 -15.70
CA TYR A 56 1.23 -4.95 -17.15
C TYR A 56 0.88 -6.39 -17.55
N SER A 57 0.35 -6.57 -18.75
CA SER A 57 0.13 -7.89 -19.36
C SER A 57 1.45 -8.59 -19.67
N ASP A 58 1.38 -9.88 -20.02
CA ASP A 58 2.49 -10.68 -20.56
C ASP A 58 2.83 -10.29 -22.01
N ASP A 59 3.06 -9.00 -22.25
CA ASP A 59 3.50 -8.46 -23.54
C ASP A 59 4.75 -7.58 -23.33
N PRO A 60 5.94 -8.05 -23.74
CA PRO A 60 7.18 -7.26 -23.65
C PRO A 60 7.10 -5.93 -24.39
N ALA A 61 6.30 -5.84 -25.45
CA ALA A 61 6.15 -4.62 -26.22
C ALA A 61 5.41 -3.54 -25.44
N ASP A 62 4.58 -3.88 -24.45
CA ASP A 62 3.80 -2.92 -23.68
C ASP A 62 4.41 -2.62 -22.30
N PHE A 63 5.39 -3.41 -21.87
CA PHE A 63 6.06 -3.25 -20.59
C PHE A 63 6.67 -1.85 -20.41
N LEU A 64 6.33 -1.18 -19.30
CA LEU A 64 6.77 0.17 -18.92
C LEU A 64 6.42 1.30 -19.91
N LYS A 65 5.67 1.01 -20.99
CA LYS A 65 5.17 2.05 -21.89
C LYS A 65 4.06 2.85 -21.21
N LYS A 66 4.16 4.17 -21.30
CA LYS A 66 3.19 5.11 -20.72
C LYS A 66 1.77 4.75 -21.18
N GLY A 67 0.88 4.50 -20.22
CA GLY A 67 -0.53 4.24 -20.49
C GLY A 67 -0.87 2.78 -20.83
N LYS A 68 0.14 1.89 -20.89
CA LYS A 68 -0.02 0.46 -21.15
C LYS A 68 -0.20 -0.40 -19.90
N GLN A 69 -0.05 0.17 -18.70
CA GLN A 69 -0.49 -0.51 -17.49
C GLN A 69 -2.00 -0.79 -17.56
N ILE A 70 -2.41 -2.01 -17.24
CA ILE A 70 -3.81 -2.42 -17.24
C ILE A 70 -4.49 -2.15 -15.90
N ILE A 71 -3.72 -2.10 -14.81
CA ILE A 71 -4.20 -1.77 -13.47
C ILE A 71 -3.18 -0.83 -12.80
N ARG A 72 -3.70 0.13 -12.04
CA ARG A 72 -2.92 1.00 -11.15
C ARG A 72 -3.65 1.10 -9.81
N VAL A 73 -2.92 0.86 -8.73
CA VAL A 73 -3.36 1.08 -7.35
C VAL A 73 -2.37 2.01 -6.67
N GLU A 74 -2.88 2.93 -5.86
CA GLU A 74 -2.06 3.84 -5.05
C GLU A 74 -2.53 3.82 -3.60
N ALA A 75 -1.59 3.94 -2.66
CA ALA A 75 -1.87 4.10 -1.24
C ALA A 75 -0.80 5.01 -0.61
N PRO A 76 -1.08 5.66 0.53
CA PRO A 76 -0.08 6.42 1.27
C PRO A 76 1.14 5.55 1.63
N SER A 77 2.34 6.11 1.50
CA SER A 77 3.58 5.42 1.87
C SER A 77 3.67 5.20 3.39
N GLN A 78 4.08 3.99 3.77
CA GLN A 78 4.43 3.64 5.14
C GLN A 78 5.89 3.21 5.19
N LYS A 79 6.70 3.95 5.95
CA LYS A 79 8.14 3.71 6.11
C LYS A 79 8.40 2.29 6.60
N GLY A 80 9.44 1.67 6.05
CA GLY A 80 9.77 0.27 6.26
C GLY A 80 8.98 -0.60 5.29
N ILE A 81 7.71 -0.88 5.64
CA ILE A 81 6.83 -1.78 4.90
C ILE A 81 5.51 -1.10 4.55
N THR A 82 5.10 -1.20 3.29
CA THR A 82 3.75 -0.81 2.83
C THR A 82 3.04 -1.99 2.19
N HIS A 83 1.77 -2.19 2.49
CA HIS A 83 0.92 -3.21 1.87
C HIS A 83 0.01 -2.58 0.81
N LEU A 84 -0.14 -3.25 -0.33
CA LEU A 84 -1.09 -2.88 -1.38
C LEU A 84 -1.89 -4.13 -1.80
N CYS A 85 -3.16 -3.94 -2.11
CA CYS A 85 -4.00 -4.97 -2.69
C CYS A 85 -4.32 -4.61 -4.14
N VAL A 86 -3.94 -5.48 -5.07
CA VAL A 86 -4.05 -5.22 -6.50
C VAL A 86 -4.99 -6.26 -7.11
N PRO A 87 -6.22 -5.88 -7.52
CA PRO A 87 -7.09 -6.80 -8.25
C PRO A 87 -6.43 -7.21 -9.56
N LEU A 88 -6.78 -8.40 -10.08
CA LEU A 88 -6.41 -8.84 -11.42
C LEU A 88 -7.67 -9.21 -12.22
N PRO A 89 -7.67 -9.00 -13.55
CA PRO A 89 -8.87 -9.22 -14.35
C PRO A 89 -9.21 -10.72 -14.51
N HIS A 90 -8.20 -11.58 -14.52
CA HIS A 90 -8.29 -13.05 -14.64
C HIS A 90 -6.98 -13.70 -14.21
N GLU A 91 -6.98 -15.02 -14.01
CA GLU A 91 -5.75 -15.80 -13.93
C GLU A 91 -4.90 -15.64 -15.19
N GLY A 92 -3.58 -15.60 -15.05
CA GLY A 92 -2.70 -15.33 -16.18
C GLY A 92 -1.31 -14.91 -15.77
N LYS A 93 -0.54 -14.46 -16.76
CA LYS A 93 0.82 -13.95 -16.56
C LYS A 93 0.81 -12.43 -16.62
N TYR A 94 1.57 -11.83 -15.69
CA TYR A 94 1.61 -10.40 -15.50
C TYR A 94 3.00 -9.95 -15.06
N SER A 95 3.28 -8.67 -15.24
CA SER A 95 4.40 -8.00 -14.58
C SER A 95 3.87 -6.94 -13.61
N LEU A 96 4.41 -6.91 -12.39
CA LEU A 96 4.12 -5.90 -11.38
C LEU A 96 5.29 -4.94 -11.26
N VAL A 97 4.98 -3.65 -11.23
CA VAL A 97 5.93 -2.56 -10.95
C VAL A 97 5.43 -1.81 -9.74
N VAL A 98 6.33 -1.55 -8.79
CA VAL A 98 6.07 -0.74 -7.61
C VAL A 98 6.96 0.49 -7.68
N MET A 99 6.38 1.67 -7.42
CA MET A 99 7.11 2.92 -7.30
C MET A 99 6.75 3.61 -5.99
N HIS A 100 7.76 4.07 -5.26
CA HIS A 100 7.61 5.01 -4.16
C HIS A 100 7.73 6.42 -4.73
N ASP A 101 6.60 7.09 -4.92
CA ASP A 101 6.42 8.46 -5.46
C ASP A 101 6.46 9.47 -4.31
N ARG A 102 7.65 9.75 -3.80
CA ARG A 102 7.93 10.55 -2.60
C ARG A 102 7.47 11.99 -2.74
N ASN A 103 7.64 12.57 -3.93
CA ASN A 103 7.27 13.96 -4.21
C ASN A 103 5.83 14.10 -4.73
N ALA A 104 5.10 12.99 -4.89
CA ALA A 104 3.71 12.91 -5.33
C ALA A 104 3.42 13.58 -6.68
N ASN A 105 4.41 13.68 -7.56
CA ASN A 105 4.25 14.34 -8.86
C ASN A 105 3.78 13.38 -9.97
N GLY A 106 3.70 12.09 -9.69
CA GLY A 106 3.23 11.08 -10.63
C GLY A 106 4.27 10.59 -11.63
N ARG A 107 5.51 11.09 -11.58
CA ARG A 107 6.57 10.83 -12.55
C ARG A 107 7.54 9.78 -12.01
N ALA A 108 8.17 9.06 -12.94
CA ALA A 108 9.25 8.13 -12.61
C ALA A 108 10.58 8.89 -12.52
N ASP A 109 10.76 9.69 -11.47
CA ASP A 109 12.00 10.43 -11.24
C ASP A 109 13.10 9.48 -10.71
N PHE A 110 13.83 8.87 -11.63
CA PHE A 110 14.72 7.72 -11.37
C PHE A 110 15.77 7.92 -10.25
N TYR A 111 16.21 9.17 -10.03
CA TYR A 111 17.21 9.50 -9.01
C TYR A 111 16.62 9.63 -7.60
N THR A 112 15.34 10.02 -7.48
CA THR A 112 14.71 10.38 -6.20
C THR A 112 13.71 9.34 -5.73
N GLU A 113 13.03 8.68 -6.66
CA GLU A 113 12.01 7.68 -6.39
C GLU A 113 12.62 6.29 -6.17
N GLY A 114 11.88 5.45 -5.46
CA GLY A 114 12.22 4.03 -5.28
C GLY A 114 11.43 3.17 -6.26
N PHE A 115 12.07 2.14 -6.83
CA PHE A 115 11.41 1.20 -7.74
C PHE A 115 11.59 -0.24 -7.26
N GLY A 116 10.59 -1.06 -7.52
CA GLY A 116 10.61 -2.50 -7.29
C GLY A 116 9.77 -3.22 -8.34
N PHE A 117 10.03 -4.52 -8.51
CA PHE A 117 9.37 -5.33 -9.53
C PHE A 117 9.00 -6.70 -8.94
N SER A 118 7.99 -7.35 -9.50
CA SER A 118 7.77 -8.79 -9.26
C SER A 118 9.03 -9.59 -9.60
N ASN A 119 9.23 -10.70 -8.89
CA ASN A 119 10.44 -11.54 -8.91
C ASN A 119 11.75 -10.85 -8.48
N ASN A 120 11.70 -9.57 -8.13
CA ASN A 120 12.82 -8.82 -7.56
C ASN A 120 14.15 -8.86 -8.36
N PRO A 121 14.16 -8.71 -9.69
CA PRO A 121 15.41 -8.48 -10.40
C PRO A 121 16.13 -7.26 -9.84
N ARG A 122 17.45 -7.22 -10.05
CA ARG A 122 18.28 -6.13 -9.52
C ARG A 122 17.89 -4.80 -10.18
N VAL A 123 17.41 -3.86 -9.36
CA VAL A 123 17.21 -2.48 -9.80
C VAL A 123 18.58 -1.86 -10.05
N SER A 124 18.78 -1.35 -11.27
CA SER A 124 20.03 -0.75 -11.73
C SER A 124 19.72 0.50 -12.54
N VAL A 125 20.71 1.10 -13.20
CA VAL A 125 20.54 2.28 -14.06
C VAL A 125 19.48 2.10 -15.18
N SER A 126 19.15 0.86 -15.54
CA SER A 126 18.08 0.52 -16.47
C SER A 126 17.00 -0.33 -15.81
N ALA A 127 15.81 -0.29 -16.40
CA ALA A 127 14.77 -1.26 -16.09
C ALA A 127 15.24 -2.69 -16.37
N PRO A 128 14.74 -3.70 -15.63
CA PRO A 128 14.98 -5.11 -15.96
C PRO A 128 14.25 -5.50 -17.25
N ASP A 129 14.61 -6.66 -17.80
CA ASP A 129 13.86 -7.24 -18.91
C ASP A 129 12.46 -7.65 -18.45
N HIS A 130 11.47 -7.54 -19.34
CA HIS A 130 10.08 -7.91 -19.02
C HIS A 130 9.99 -9.34 -18.47
N ALA A 131 10.67 -10.29 -19.12
CA ALA A 131 10.68 -11.70 -18.75
C ALA A 131 11.12 -11.94 -17.30
N ASP A 132 12.05 -11.14 -16.78
CA ASP A 132 12.54 -11.27 -15.40
C ASP A 132 11.48 -10.86 -14.38
N THR A 133 10.47 -10.10 -14.80
CA THR A 133 9.41 -9.59 -13.93
C THR A 133 8.11 -10.39 -14.01
N VAL A 134 7.98 -11.35 -14.93
CA VAL A 134 6.72 -12.06 -15.15
C VAL A 134 6.41 -13.03 -14.01
N PHE A 135 5.22 -12.90 -13.42
CA PHE A 135 4.67 -13.85 -12.45
C PHE A 135 3.33 -14.42 -12.96
N THR A 136 3.00 -15.63 -12.51
CA THR A 136 1.70 -16.25 -12.77
C THR A 136 0.76 -15.98 -11.60
N ALA A 137 -0.44 -15.46 -11.89
CA ALA A 137 -1.55 -15.34 -10.98
C ALA A 137 -2.60 -16.41 -11.27
N LEU A 138 -3.16 -16.99 -10.21
CA LEU A 138 -4.29 -17.90 -10.28
C LEU A 138 -5.52 -17.23 -9.67
N LEU A 139 -6.65 -17.92 -9.66
CA LEU A 139 -7.79 -17.54 -8.83
C LEU A 139 -7.39 -17.51 -7.35
N GLY A 140 -8.00 -16.60 -6.59
CA GLY A 140 -7.64 -16.30 -5.21
C GLY A 140 -6.52 -15.28 -5.09
N GLY A 141 -5.91 -15.25 -3.90
CA GLY A 141 -4.86 -14.30 -3.56
C GLY A 141 -3.46 -14.88 -3.77
N LYS A 142 -2.58 -14.06 -4.34
CA LYS A 142 -1.13 -14.31 -4.37
C LYS A 142 -0.40 -13.22 -3.60
N THR A 143 0.45 -13.60 -2.65
CA THR A 143 1.34 -12.64 -1.99
C THR A 143 2.63 -12.49 -2.79
N LEU A 144 3.07 -11.24 -2.98
CA LEU A 144 4.37 -10.89 -3.56
C LEU A 144 5.12 -9.94 -2.63
N ASP A 145 6.28 -10.39 -2.15
CA ASP A 145 7.28 -9.51 -1.53
C ASP A 145 8.02 -8.75 -2.63
N VAL A 146 7.96 -7.42 -2.58
CA VAL A 146 8.65 -6.53 -3.52
C VAL A 146 9.58 -5.62 -2.76
N PHE A 147 10.84 -5.56 -3.14
CA PHE A 147 11.84 -4.77 -2.44
C PHE A 147 12.27 -3.57 -3.29
N LEU A 148 12.21 -2.39 -2.69
CA LEU A 148 12.60 -1.17 -3.37
C LEU A 148 14.11 -1.03 -3.48
N GLY A 149 14.56 -0.66 -4.66
CA GLY A 149 15.88 -0.06 -4.90
C GLY A 149 15.74 1.43 -5.19
N TYR A 150 16.68 2.21 -4.65
CA TYR A 150 16.83 3.63 -4.95
C TYR A 150 18.19 3.83 -5.62
N MET A 151 18.25 4.57 -6.72
CA MET A 151 19.49 4.71 -7.49
C MET A 151 20.64 5.26 -6.64
N LEU A 152 20.38 6.34 -5.88
CA LEU A 152 21.40 7.00 -5.06
C LEU A 152 21.75 6.27 -3.76
N PHE A 153 20.93 5.29 -3.36
CA PHE A 153 21.07 4.68 -2.03
C PHE A 153 21.05 3.16 -2.04
N GLY A 154 21.02 2.55 -3.22
CA GLY A 154 20.89 1.12 -3.40
C GLY A 154 19.54 0.57 -2.90
N ARG A 155 19.49 -0.76 -2.83
CA ARG A 155 18.43 -1.50 -2.16
C ARG A 155 18.79 -1.59 -0.68
N LEU A 156 17.80 -1.40 0.19
CA LEU A 156 18.00 -1.64 1.62
C LEU A 156 18.34 -3.13 1.82
N SER A 157 19.35 -3.40 2.65
CA SER A 157 19.72 -4.75 3.03
C SER A 157 18.62 -5.34 3.92
N PRO A 158 18.31 -6.64 3.86
CA PRO A 158 17.38 -7.28 4.78
C PRO A 158 17.73 -7.08 6.27
N GLN A 159 18.99 -6.78 6.58
CA GLN A 159 19.46 -6.49 7.93
C GLN A 159 19.28 -5.01 8.34
N ASP A 160 18.90 -4.13 7.41
CA ASP A 160 18.66 -2.74 7.74
C ASP A 160 17.50 -2.64 8.76
N PRO A 161 17.61 -1.81 9.81
CA PRO A 161 16.57 -1.70 10.84
C PRO A 161 15.17 -1.38 10.29
N GLN A 162 15.10 -0.77 9.10
CA GLN A 162 13.85 -0.44 8.41
C GLN A 162 13.16 -1.66 7.77
N MET A 163 13.89 -2.75 7.52
CA MET A 163 13.37 -4.01 6.96
C MET A 163 12.95 -5.00 8.06
N ASN A 164 13.34 -4.75 9.32
CA ASN A 164 12.92 -5.54 10.47
C ASN A 164 12.64 -4.63 11.69
N PRO A 165 11.51 -3.89 11.66
CA PRO A 165 11.18 -2.97 12.76
C PRO A 165 10.92 -3.68 14.10
N GLY A 166 10.77 -5.01 14.10
CA GLY A 166 10.59 -5.84 15.31
C GLY A 166 11.89 -6.34 15.96
N ALA A 167 13.00 -6.46 15.23
CA ALA A 167 14.26 -7.00 15.77
C ALA A 167 14.92 -6.10 16.83
N GLY A 168 14.71 -4.78 16.75
CA GLY A 168 15.21 -3.84 17.76
C GLY A 168 14.37 -3.78 19.05
N ALA A 169 13.10 -4.19 18.97
CA ALA A 169 12.18 -4.15 20.12
C ALA A 169 12.31 -5.38 21.04
N GLN A 170 12.98 -6.45 20.60
CA GLN A 170 13.19 -7.67 21.38
C GLN A 170 14.40 -7.62 22.33
N ALA A 171 15.26 -6.60 22.23
CA ALA A 171 16.47 -6.49 23.06
C ALA A 171 16.28 -5.75 24.39
N VAL A 172 15.07 -5.25 24.68
CA VAL A 172 14.73 -4.60 25.95
C VAL A 172 13.31 -5.01 26.35
N HIS A 173 13.19 -6.08 27.14
CA HIS A 173 12.24 -6.25 28.25
C HIS A 173 12.11 -7.74 28.62
N GLU A 174 12.94 -8.15 29.58
CA GLU A 174 12.61 -9.22 30.52
C GLU A 174 11.45 -8.73 31.43
N SER A 175 10.51 -9.62 31.75
CA SER A 175 9.42 -9.51 32.76
C SER A 175 7.99 -9.11 32.31
N ALA A 176 7.25 -10.13 31.85
CA ALA A 176 5.88 -10.54 32.18
C ALA A 176 4.73 -9.53 32.45
N ALA A 177 3.66 -9.61 31.62
CA ALA A 177 2.24 -9.78 32.01
C ALA A 177 1.36 -10.08 30.76
N PRO A 178 0.22 -10.80 30.86
CA PRO A 178 -0.56 -11.21 29.68
C PRO A 178 -1.52 -10.11 29.22
N VAL A 179 -1.39 -9.67 27.97
CA VAL A 179 -2.30 -8.69 27.36
C VAL A 179 -3.48 -9.42 26.73
N SER A 180 -4.66 -9.08 27.24
CA SER A 180 -5.98 -9.52 26.79
C SER A 180 -6.28 -9.04 25.36
N SER A 181 -6.91 -9.95 24.62
CA SER A 181 -7.40 -9.86 23.25
C SER A 181 -8.31 -8.65 22.98
N ILE A 182 -7.97 -7.82 22.00
CA ILE A 182 -8.92 -6.88 21.38
C ILE A 182 -8.71 -6.93 19.85
N GLN A 183 -9.73 -7.41 19.13
CA GLN A 183 -9.85 -7.38 17.67
C GLN A 183 -10.17 -5.96 17.18
N PRO A 184 -9.61 -5.49 16.04
CA PRO A 184 -10.09 -4.29 15.40
C PRO A 184 -11.14 -4.62 14.32
N THR A 185 -12.28 -3.95 14.43
CA THR A 185 -13.37 -3.88 13.45
C THR A 185 -13.04 -2.86 12.36
N GLY A 186 -13.24 -3.25 11.09
CA GLY A 186 -12.84 -2.48 9.90
C GLY A 186 -13.85 -1.43 9.43
N THR A 187 -13.42 -0.53 8.53
CA THR A 187 -14.26 0.25 7.58
C THR A 187 -13.42 0.97 6.49
N ASP A 188 -13.69 0.61 5.23
CA ASP A 188 -13.66 1.32 3.92
C ASP A 188 -12.38 1.92 3.28
N ILE A 189 -12.10 1.44 2.06
CA ILE A 189 -11.03 1.90 1.14
C ILE A 189 -11.66 2.57 -0.10
N ASN A 190 -11.05 3.68 -0.56
CA ASN A 190 -11.41 4.38 -1.80
C ASN A 190 -10.77 3.69 -3.03
N ILE A 191 -11.52 2.80 -3.71
CA ILE A 191 -11.11 2.24 -5.01
C ILE A 191 -11.49 3.23 -6.11
N ARG A 192 -10.49 3.93 -6.68
CA ARG A 192 -10.70 4.66 -7.94
C ARG A 192 -10.43 3.72 -9.12
N GLU A 193 -11.48 3.02 -9.55
CA GLU A 193 -11.47 2.26 -10.79
C GLU A 193 -11.56 3.24 -11.98
N VAL A 194 -10.45 3.44 -12.69
CA VAL A 194 -10.47 4.16 -13.97
C VAL A 194 -10.88 3.16 -15.05
N LYS A 195 -12.19 3.04 -15.27
CA LYS A 195 -12.75 2.31 -16.40
C LYS A 195 -12.37 3.05 -17.69
N LYS A 196 -11.52 2.44 -18.53
CA LYS A 196 -11.26 2.93 -19.88
C LYS A 196 -12.37 2.41 -20.81
N ASN A 197 -13.06 3.33 -21.49
CA ASN A 197 -13.80 3.05 -22.72
C ASN A 197 -12.84 2.74 -23.87
#